data_AF-A0A3B0V4Y9-F1
#
_entry.id   AF-A0A3B0V4Y9-F1
#
_cell.length_a   1.000
_cell.length_b   1.000
_cell.length_c   1.000
_cell.angle_alpha   90.00
_cell.angle_beta   90.00
_cell.angle_gamma   90.00
#
_symmetry.space_group_name_H-M   'P 1'
#
loop_
_entity.id
_entity.type
_entity.pdbx_description
1 polymer ?
#
loop_
_entity_poly.entity_id
_entity_poly.type
_entity_poly.pdbx_seq_one_letter_code
_entity_poly.pdbx_strand_id
1 'polypeptide(L)'
;MEQNISFNTDALVPKEMAKKAEKSGVAKANLGPLRMFALAVLAGAFIALGAIFATTVTTGSTLPFGFTKLMGGLAFSLGLILVVGAGAELFTGNNLIV
;
A
#
# COMPACT_ATOMS: atom_id res chain seq x y z
N MET A 1 -16.43 35.04 4.86
CA MET A 1 -16.23 34.07 3.77
C MET A 1 -16.03 32.71 4.42
N GLU A 2 -17.11 31.98 4.69
CA GLU A 2 -17.04 30.62 5.21
C GLU A 2 -16.66 29.67 4.07
N GLN A 3 -15.44 29.13 4.12
CA GLN A 3 -15.05 28.04 3.23
C GLN A 3 -15.71 26.76 3.76
N ASN A 4 -16.76 26.31 3.07
CA ASN A 4 -17.31 24.97 3.24
C ASN A 4 -16.25 23.96 2.78
N ILE A 5 -15.47 23.43 3.71
CA ILE A 5 -14.60 22.26 3.45
C ILE A 5 -15.54 21.08 3.20
N SER A 6 -15.86 20.82 1.93
CA SER A 6 -16.56 19.60 1.52
C SER A 6 -15.61 18.43 1.71
N PHE A 7 -15.83 17.63 2.76
CA PHE A 7 -15.19 16.32 2.92
C PHE A 7 -15.79 15.38 1.86
N ASN A 8 -15.21 15.38 0.66
CA ASN A 8 -15.57 14.41 -0.36
C ASN A 8 -14.90 13.07 -0.01
N THR A 9 -15.68 12.12 0.49
CA THR A 9 -15.19 10.76 0.74
C THR A 9 -14.98 10.07 -0.60
N ASP A 10 -13.81 9.44 -0.79
CA ASP A 10 -13.44 8.71 -2.03
C ASP A 10 -14.16 7.34 -2.11
N ALA A 11 -15.40 7.29 -1.62
CA ALA A 11 -16.29 6.14 -1.59
C ALA A 11 -17.08 6.07 -2.90
N LEU A 12 -16.34 5.89 -4.00
CA LEU A 12 -16.91 5.85 -5.34
C LEU A 12 -17.76 4.59 -5.56
N VAL A 13 -18.87 4.74 -6.28
CA VAL A 13 -19.63 3.59 -6.78
C VAL A 13 -18.77 2.75 -7.74
N PRO A 14 -19.01 1.43 -7.88
CA PRO A 14 -18.12 0.53 -8.61
C PRO A 14 -17.72 1.01 -10.01
N LYS A 15 -18.65 1.61 -10.76
CA LYS A 15 -18.39 2.16 -12.10
C LYS A 15 -17.38 3.32 -12.09
N GLU A 16 -17.48 4.22 -11.12
CA GLU A 16 -16.57 5.35 -11.00
C GLU A 16 -15.22 4.92 -10.40
N MET A 17 -15.21 3.92 -9.51
CA MET A 17 -13.98 3.28 -9.02
C MET A 17 -13.19 2.65 -10.17
N ALA A 18 -13.85 1.92 -11.09
CA ALA A 18 -13.21 1.31 -12.26
C ALA A 18 -12.56 2.37 -13.17
N LYS A 19 -13.25 3.47 -13.48
CA LYS A 19 -12.69 4.58 -14.26
C LYS A 19 -11.47 5.21 -13.58
N LYS A 20 -11.50 5.32 -12.25
CA LYS A 20 -10.37 5.85 -11.48
C LYS A 20 -9.17 4.91 -11.52
N ALA A 21 -9.41 3.60 -11.38
CA ALA A 21 -8.36 2.59 -11.53
C ALA A 21 -7.75 2.66 -12.92
N GLU A 22 -8.56 2.67 -13.99
CA GLU A 22 -8.09 2.84 -15.37
C GLU A 22 -7.21 4.07 -15.54
N LYS A 23 -7.66 5.24 -15.07
CA LYS A 23 -6.88 6.49 -15.15
C LYS A 23 -5.54 6.38 -14.41
N SER A 24 -5.50 5.72 -13.26
CA SER A 24 -4.28 5.44 -12.51
C SER A 24 -3.36 4.49 -13.28
N GLY A 25 -3.91 3.44 -13.89
CA GLY A 25 -3.19 2.47 -14.72
C GLY A 25 -2.52 3.12 -15.93
N VAL A 26 -3.25 3.95 -16.67
CA VAL A 26 -2.71 4.72 -17.80
C VAL A 26 -1.59 5.66 -17.34
N ALA A 27 -1.77 6.36 -16.22
CA ALA A 27 -0.73 7.26 -15.69
C ALA A 27 0.55 6.49 -15.32
N LYS A 28 0.43 5.33 -14.68
CA LYS A 28 1.55 4.47 -14.29
C LYS A 28 2.24 3.83 -15.50
N ALA A 29 1.48 3.40 -16.50
CA ALA A 29 2.02 2.84 -17.74
C ALA A 29 2.87 3.85 -18.54
N ASN A 30 2.59 5.15 -18.37
CA ASN A 30 3.36 6.24 -18.99
C ASN A 30 4.58 6.69 -18.15
N LEU A 31 4.86 6.07 -17.00
CA LEU A 31 6.08 6.36 -16.25
C LEU A 31 7.31 5.86 -17.01
N GLY A 32 8.36 6.68 -17.06
CA GLY A 32 9.64 6.26 -17.63
C GLY A 32 10.25 5.08 -16.86
N PRO A 33 10.96 4.16 -17.53
CA PRO A 33 11.41 2.89 -16.95
C PRO A 33 12.32 3.07 -15.73
N LEU A 34 13.19 4.09 -15.73
CA LEU A 34 14.06 4.41 -14.60
C LEU A 34 13.27 4.85 -13.35
N ARG A 35 12.23 5.67 -13.55
CA ARG A 35 11.39 6.14 -12.46
C ARG A 35 10.56 4.98 -11.89
N MET A 36 9.99 4.17 -12.77
CA MET A 36 9.24 2.97 -12.38
C MET A 36 10.12 2.01 -11.56
N PHE A 37 11.35 1.75 -12.01
CA PHE A 37 12.31 0.91 -11.31
C PHE A 37 12.66 1.47 -9.92
N ALA A 38 12.98 2.76 -9.81
CA ALA A 38 13.30 3.38 -8.53
C ALA A 38 12.12 3.30 -7.53
N LEU A 39 10.90 3.55 -8.00
CA LEU A 39 9.69 3.44 -7.17
C LEU A 39 9.39 1.98 -6.78
N ALA A 40 9.69 1.01 -7.63
CA ALA A 40 9.54 -0.42 -7.33
C ALA A 40 10.56 -0.89 -6.28
N VAL A 41 11.81 -0.44 -6.36
CA VAL A 41 12.83 -0.69 -5.34
C VAL A 41 12.40 -0.09 -3.99
N LEU A 42 11.89 1.15 -4.00
CA LEU A 42 11.37 1.79 -2.80
C LEU A 42 10.18 1.01 -2.19
N ALA A 43 9.26 0.52 -3.03
CA ALA A 43 8.17 -0.33 -2.58
C ALA A 43 8.69 -1.63 -1.93
N GLY A 44 9.68 -2.27 -2.55
CA GLY A 44 10.33 -3.46 -1.99
C GLY A 44 10.98 -3.19 -0.62
N ALA A 45 11.66 -2.06 -0.46
CA ALA A 45 12.27 -1.66 0.81
C ALA A 45 11.23 -1.51 1.93
N PHE A 46 10.06 -0.91 1.66
CA PHE A 46 9.00 -0.78 2.66
C PHE A 46 8.35 -2.11 3.02
N ILE A 47 8.16 -3.01 2.06
CA ILE A 47 7.64 -4.36 2.32
C ILE A 47 8.64 -5.18 3.14
N ALA A 48 9.94 -5.08 2.82
CA ALA A 48 10.99 -5.71 3.60
C ALA A 48 11.02 -5.18 5.04
N LEU A 49 10.89 -3.86 5.23
CA LEU A 49 10.79 -3.26 6.57
C LEU A 49 9.57 -3.79 7.35
N GLY A 50 8.40 -3.88 6.71
CA GLY A 50 7.20 -4.47 7.32
C GLY A 50 7.41 -5.94 7.71
N ALA A 51 8.09 -6.72 6.87
CA ALA A 51 8.43 -8.11 7.15
C ALA A 51 9.44 -8.25 8.31
N ILE A 52 10.48 -7.41 8.36
CA ILE A 52 11.43 -7.35 9.47
C ILE A 52 10.71 -6.99 10.77
N PHE A 53 9.78 -6.03 10.74
CA PHE A 53 9.02 -5.66 11.92
C PHE A 53 8.10 -6.79 12.39
N ALA A 54 7.35 -7.41 11.48
CA ALA A 54 6.48 -8.55 11.79
C ALA A 54 7.27 -9.75 12.36
N THR A 55 8.44 -10.05 11.82
CA THR A 55 9.31 -11.12 12.35
C THR A 55 9.87 -10.75 13.71
N THR A 56 10.29 -9.50 13.92
CA THR A 56 10.78 -9.03 15.23
C THR A 56 9.72 -9.13 16.32
N VAL A 57 8.47 -8.75 16.03
CA VAL A 57 7.35 -8.82 16.99
C VAL A 57 6.95 -10.25 17.32
N THR A 58 7.12 -11.18 16.37
CA THR A 58 6.64 -12.57 16.53
C THR A 58 7.70 -13.55 17.01
N THR A 59 8.98 -13.23 16.83
CA THR A 59 10.10 -14.09 17.22
C THR A 59 10.15 -14.25 18.74
N GLY A 60 10.14 -15.48 19.22
CA GLY A 60 10.19 -15.79 20.66
C GLY A 60 8.89 -15.51 21.42
N SER A 61 7.79 -15.19 20.73
CA SER A 61 6.50 -14.96 21.38
C SER A 61 6.03 -16.20 22.14
N THR A 62 5.63 -15.99 23.40
CA THR A 62 5.00 -17.01 24.27
C THR A 62 3.48 -16.96 24.26
N LEU A 63 2.89 -16.04 23.48
CA LEU A 63 1.45 -15.90 23.33
C LEU A 63 0.84 -17.07 22.54
N PRO A 64 -0.47 -17.34 22.70
CA PRO A 64 -1.17 -18.30 21.86
C PRO A 64 -0.99 -17.99 20.37
N PHE A 65 -0.88 -19.04 19.55
CA PHE A 65 -0.55 -18.93 18.12
C PHE A 65 -1.37 -17.87 17.36
N GLY A 66 -2.68 -17.82 17.61
CA GLY A 66 -3.57 -16.84 16.97
C GLY A 66 -3.18 -15.39 17.27
N PHE A 67 -2.86 -15.07 18.52
CA PHE A 67 -2.44 -13.72 18.91
C PHE A 67 -1.08 -13.35 18.32
N THR A 68 -0.12 -14.28 18.31
CA THR A 68 1.18 -14.07 17.67
C THR A 68 1.01 -13.77 16.18
N LYS A 69 0.13 -14.50 15.46
CA LYS A 69 -0.15 -14.23 14.04
C LYS A 69 -0.88 -12.91 13.81
N LEU A 70 -1.83 -12.56 14.66
CA LEU A 70 -2.54 -11.28 14.60
C LEU A 70 -1.56 -10.11 14.74
N MET A 71 -0.68 -10.15 15.74
CA MET A 71 0.35 -9.12 15.96
C MET A 71 1.32 -9.01 14.79
N GLY A 72 1.77 -10.14 14.23
CA GLY A 72 2.59 -10.15 13.03
C GLY A 72 1.90 -9.49 11.83
N GLY A 73 0.60 -9.76 11.62
CA GLY A 73 -0.18 -9.14 10.56
C GLY A 73 -0.34 -7.62 10.75
N LEU A 74 -0.66 -7.17 11.97
CA LEU A 74 -0.75 -5.75 12.28
C LEU A 74 0.58 -5.02 12.09
N ALA A 75 1.68 -5.63 12.52
CA ALA A 75 3.02 -5.09 12.31
C ALA A 75 3.37 -5.01 10.81
N PHE A 76 3.03 -6.03 10.02
CA PHE A 76 3.29 -6.04 8.58
C PHE A 76 2.52 -4.94 7.83
N SER A 77 1.30 -4.61 8.26
CA SER A 77 0.49 -3.54 7.64
C SER A 77 1.20 -2.20 7.54
N LEU A 78 2.16 -1.91 8.43
CA LEU A 78 3.01 -0.73 8.34
C LEU A 78 3.74 -0.65 6.98
N GLY A 79 4.24 -1.78 6.46
CA GLY A 79 4.90 -1.82 5.16
C GLY A 79 3.98 -1.37 4.02
N LEU A 80 2.71 -1.80 4.03
CA LEU A 80 1.71 -1.36 3.04
C LEU A 80 1.34 0.12 3.21
N ILE A 81 1.22 0.61 4.44
CA ILE A 81 0.94 2.03 4.72
C ILE A 81 2.07 2.92 4.16
N LEU A 82 3.33 2.52 4.34
CA LEU A 82 4.49 3.25 3.81
C LEU A 82 4.49 3.28 2.27
N VAL A 83 4.17 2.16 1.62
CA VAL A 83 4.02 2.09 0.15
C VAL A 83 2.97 3.09 -0.34
N VAL A 84 1.79 3.12 0.28
CA VAL A 84 0.70 4.02 -0.11
C VAL A 84 1.05 5.48 0.17
N GLY A 85 1.60 5.78 1.36
CA GLY A 85 1.96 7.14 1.77
C GLY A 85 3.07 7.75 0.93
N ALA A 86 4.06 6.95 0.51
CA ALA A 86 5.14 7.40 -0.36
C ALA A 86 4.77 7.40 -1.86
N GLY A 87 3.63 6.80 -2.23
CA GLY A 87 3.25 6.60 -3.64
C GLY A 87 4.20 5.65 -4.38
N ALA A 88 4.75 4.64 -3.69
CA ALA A 88 5.67 3.69 -4.28
C ALA A 88 4.94 2.68 -5.19
N GLU A 89 5.66 2.15 -6.18
CA GLU A 89 5.07 1.31 -7.23
C GLU A 89 5.20 -0.18 -6.87
N LEU A 90 4.18 -0.69 -6.17
CA LEU A 90 4.11 -2.10 -5.77
C LEU A 90 3.43 -2.96 -6.83
N PHE A 91 4.08 -4.06 -7.22
CA PHE A 91 3.60 -4.97 -8.26
C PHE A 91 2.18 -5.50 -8.00
N THR A 92 1.86 -5.97 -6.80
CA THR A 92 0.52 -6.51 -6.48
C THR A 92 -0.57 -5.45 -6.60
N GLY A 93 -0.28 -4.19 -6.25
CA GLY A 93 -1.19 -3.07 -6.45
C GLY A 93 -1.40 -2.74 -7.93
N ASN A 94 -0.36 -2.87 -8.75
CA ASN A 94 -0.47 -2.62 -10.19
C ASN A 94 -1.27 -3.71 -10.92
N ASN A 95 -1.19 -4.98 -10.49
CA ASN A 95 -2.06 -6.05 -11.00
C ASN A 95 -3.54 -5.90 -10.57
N LEU A 96 -3.83 -5.13 -9.52
CA LEU A 96 -5.22 -4.83 -9.16
C LEU A 96 -5.83 -3.77 -10.09
N ILE A 97 -4.98 -2.91 -10.65
CA ILE A 97 -5.37 -1.79 -11.50
C ILE A 97 -5.53 -2.22 -12.97
N VAL A 98 -4.76 -3.23 -13.40
CA VAL A 98 -4.63 -3.70 -14.78
C VAL A 98 -5.28 -5.07 -14.95
#